data_AF-H2YVC8-F1
#
_entry.id   AF-H2YVC8-F1
#
_cell.length_a   1.000
_cell.length_b   1.000
_cell.length_c   1.000
_cell.angle_alpha   90.00
_cell.angle_beta   90.00
_cell.angle_gamma   90.00
#
_symmetry.space_group_name_H-M   'P 1'
#
loop_
_entity.id
_entity.type
_entity.pdbx_description
1 polymer ?
#
loop_
_entity_poly.entity_id
_entity_poly.type
_entity_poly.pdbx_seq_one_letter_code
_entity_poly.pdbx_strand_id
1 'polypeptide(L)'
;MNENTLKLYYGERTPYGTVTRSEHSRRMGSASDVTSVRSVQSGDVVPDVTYQQSTSASIYSTLLRNTDKGPMKIPLRSNDIFYKDFLPEKIPKSTCFRGYKPFKECVSCANVWLEENRNVTLIRCESVRHRLDHSHEINPESTTSNDRSYLIGLRLWLRHLVAGRDTSTTIGYKNLIPRYANHEENPKYKPHECPFFEDLPTTLEYVNADIQETPLPGFHSER
;
A
#
# COMPACT_ATOMS: atom_id res chain seq x y z
N MET A 1 -8.30 -4.60 -28.16
CA MET A 1 -6.83 -4.54 -28.23
C MET A 1 -6.36 -5.84 -28.88
N ASN A 2 -5.62 -5.76 -29.99
CA ASN A 2 -5.21 -6.97 -30.73
C ASN A 2 -3.96 -7.60 -30.08
N GLU A 3 -3.72 -8.88 -30.38
CA GLU A 3 -2.62 -9.65 -29.79
C GLU A 3 -1.24 -9.05 -30.10
N ASN A 4 -1.08 -8.43 -31.27
CA ASN A 4 0.14 -7.76 -31.67
C ASN A 4 0.47 -6.55 -30.78
N THR A 5 -0.55 -5.81 -30.34
CA THR A 5 -0.36 -4.69 -29.41
C THR A 5 0.10 -5.20 -28.05
N LEU A 6 -0.49 -6.29 -27.54
CA LEU A 6 -0.10 -6.87 -26.25
C LEU A 6 1.34 -7.41 -26.27
N LYS A 7 1.75 -8.09 -27.35
CA LYS A 7 3.13 -8.60 -27.50
C LYS A 7 4.15 -7.47 -27.64
N LEU A 8 3.81 -6.38 -28.33
CA LEU A 8 4.69 -5.22 -28.49
C LEU A 8 5.02 -4.55 -27.14
N TYR A 9 4.03 -4.44 -26.24
CA TYR A 9 4.20 -3.74 -24.97
C TYR A 9 4.69 -4.62 -23.81
N TYR A 10 4.35 -5.92 -23.82
CA TYR A 10 4.63 -6.81 -22.69
C TYR A 10 5.62 -7.94 -23.00
N GLY A 11 6.09 -8.05 -24.25
CA GLY A 11 6.91 -9.16 -24.73
C GLY A 11 6.13 -10.48 -24.82
N GLU A 12 6.79 -11.53 -25.31
CA GLU A 12 6.19 -12.90 -25.34
C GLU A 12 6.12 -13.55 -23.95
N ARG A 13 6.90 -13.04 -22.98
CA ARG A 13 6.93 -13.51 -21.60
C ARG A 13 6.98 -12.31 -20.67
N THR A 14 5.95 -12.16 -19.84
CA THR A 14 6.00 -11.24 -18.70
C THR A 14 6.64 -11.95 -17.51
N PRO A 15 7.19 -11.22 -16.52
CA PRO A 15 7.63 -11.81 -15.25
C PRO A 15 6.50 -12.52 -14.47
N TYR A 16 5.24 -12.35 -14.88
CA TYR A 16 4.06 -12.97 -14.27
C TYR A 16 3.51 -14.15 -15.09
N GLY A 17 4.25 -14.62 -16.10
CA GLY A 17 3.87 -15.75 -16.96
C GLY A 17 3.42 -15.35 -18.37
N THR A 18 3.11 -16.36 -19.18
CA THR A 18 2.64 -16.21 -20.56
C THR A 18 1.15 -15.89 -20.55
N VAL A 19 0.77 -14.72 -21.10
CA VAL A 19 -0.64 -14.36 -21.29
C VAL A 19 -1.20 -15.23 -22.42
N THR A 20 -1.72 -16.40 -22.11
CA THR A 20 -2.50 -17.21 -23.06
C THR A 20 -3.95 -16.81 -22.93
N ARG A 21 -4.47 -16.15 -23.97
CA ARG A 21 -5.90 -15.88 -24.07
C ARG A 21 -6.56 -17.20 -24.44
N SER A 22 -7.32 -17.80 -23.52
CA SER A 22 -8.19 -18.91 -23.91
C SER A 22 -9.28 -18.36 -24.81
N GLU A 23 -9.17 -18.62 -26.11
CA GLU A 23 -10.26 -18.36 -27.02
C GLU A 23 -11.37 -19.36 -26.72
N HIS A 24 -12.38 -18.92 -25.97
CA HIS A 24 -13.66 -19.62 -25.91
C HIS A 24 -14.33 -19.51 -27.28
N SER A 25 -13.93 -20.39 -28.19
CA SER A 25 -14.67 -20.67 -29.42
C SER A 25 -16.05 -21.17 -29.02
N ARG A 26 -17.06 -20.30 -29.12
CA ARG A 26 -18.48 -20.67 -29.04
C ARG A 26 -18.80 -21.57 -30.22
N ARG A 27 -18.49 -22.86 -30.10
CA ARG A 27 -19.18 -23.91 -30.87
C ARG A 27 -20.52 -24.18 -30.19
N MET A 28 -21.61 -23.81 -30.88
CA MET A 28 -22.93 -24.39 -30.66
C MET A 28 -22.81 -25.92 -30.75
N GLY A 29 -23.11 -26.63 -29.67
CA GLY A 29 -23.15 -28.09 -29.69
C GLY A 29 -23.18 -28.73 -28.31
N SER A 30 -24.38 -29.14 -27.90
CA SER A 30 -24.78 -30.12 -26.87
C SER A 30 -24.01 -30.21 -25.55
N ALA A 31 -24.79 -30.07 -24.48
CA ALA A 31 -24.43 -30.41 -23.12
C ALA A 31 -23.96 -31.87 -22.97
N SER A 32 -22.81 -32.04 -22.32
CA SER A 32 -22.51 -33.17 -21.43
C SER A 32 -21.31 -32.81 -20.54
N ASP A 33 -21.47 -33.17 -19.28
CA ASP A 33 -20.60 -32.94 -18.13
C ASP A 33 -19.13 -33.36 -18.26
N VAL A 34 -18.39 -33.03 -17.19
CA VAL A 34 -17.14 -33.62 -16.66
C VAL A 34 -15.92 -32.71 -16.80
N THR A 35 -15.67 -31.91 -15.76
CA THR A 35 -14.33 -31.39 -15.44
C THR A 35 -13.67 -32.30 -14.41
N SER A 36 -13.03 -33.38 -14.88
CA SER A 36 -12.04 -34.11 -14.08
C SER A 36 -10.68 -33.40 -14.21
N VAL A 37 -10.19 -32.84 -13.11
CA VAL A 37 -8.80 -32.38 -13.01
C VAL A 37 -7.91 -33.60 -12.79
N ARG A 38 -7.16 -34.02 -13.82
CA ARG A 38 -6.07 -35.00 -13.66
C ARG A 38 -4.78 -34.24 -13.36
N SER A 39 -4.33 -34.26 -12.11
CA SER A 39 -2.95 -33.89 -11.76
C SER A 39 -2.04 -35.09 -12.03
N VAL A 40 -1.05 -34.92 -12.89
CA VAL A 40 0.01 -35.90 -13.10
C VAL A 40 0.94 -35.85 -11.89
N GLN A 41 0.91 -36.89 -11.06
CA GLN A 41 1.84 -37.13 -9.97
C GLN A 41 3.22 -37.49 -10.56
N SER A 42 4.23 -36.66 -10.31
CA SER A 42 5.60 -37.13 -10.16
C SER A 42 5.82 -37.37 -8.67
N GLY A 43 6.17 -38.61 -8.33
CA GLY A 43 6.46 -39.02 -6.98
C GLY A 43 7.80 -38.48 -6.51
N ASP A 44 7.78 -37.86 -5.34
CA ASP A 44 8.87 -37.89 -4.37
C ASP A 44 8.25 -37.81 -2.98
N VAL A 45 8.46 -38.86 -2.20
CA VAL A 45 8.01 -39.00 -0.82
C VAL A 45 9.02 -38.26 0.06
N VAL A 46 8.68 -37.05 0.49
CA VAL A 46 9.45 -36.31 1.50
C VAL A 46 8.91 -36.66 2.89
N PRO A 47 9.75 -37.03 3.87
CA PRO A 47 9.30 -37.38 5.20
C PRO A 47 8.87 -36.14 5.99
N ASP A 48 7.68 -36.26 6.56
CA ASP A 48 7.23 -35.74 7.86
C ASP A 48 7.87 -34.42 8.34
N VAL A 49 7.27 -33.30 7.90
CA VAL A 49 7.51 -32.00 8.52
C VAL A 49 6.63 -31.90 9.76
N THR A 50 7.20 -32.25 10.90
CA THR A 50 6.59 -32.01 12.21
C THR A 50 6.49 -30.51 12.43
N TYR A 51 5.29 -29.95 12.26
CA TYR A 51 4.99 -28.57 12.66
C TYR A 51 5.08 -28.50 14.19
N GLN A 52 6.21 -28.01 14.69
CA GLN A 52 6.32 -27.54 16.05
C GLN A 52 5.26 -26.45 16.23
N GLN A 53 4.22 -26.75 17.00
CA GLN A 53 3.24 -25.78 17.49
C GLN A 53 3.97 -24.76 18.37
N SER A 54 4.56 -23.74 17.73
CA SER A 54 4.94 -22.53 18.42
C SER A 54 3.64 -21.91 18.94
N THR A 55 3.46 -21.87 20.26
CA THR A 55 2.39 -21.16 20.97
C THR A 55 2.52 -19.63 20.86
N SER A 56 3.16 -19.16 19.80
CA SER A 56 3.14 -17.77 19.39
C SER A 56 1.72 -17.45 18.94
N ALA A 57 0.89 -17.00 19.88
CA ALA A 57 -0.36 -16.35 19.57
C ALA A 57 -0.11 -15.38 18.42
N SER A 58 -0.65 -15.71 17.25
CA SER A 58 -0.30 -15.08 16.00
C SER A 58 -0.50 -13.57 16.11
N ILE A 59 0.55 -12.84 15.77
CA ILE A 59 0.65 -11.36 15.71
C ILE A 59 -0.39 -10.74 14.75
N TYR A 60 -1.19 -11.54 14.06
CA TYR A 60 -2.32 -11.11 13.22
C TYR A 60 -3.62 -10.80 13.99
N SER A 61 -3.58 -10.50 15.29
CA SER A 61 -4.76 -10.11 16.09
C SER A 61 -5.32 -8.71 15.78
N THR A 62 -4.97 -8.10 14.65
CA THR A 62 -5.36 -6.72 14.29
C THR A 62 -6.44 -6.62 13.21
N LEU A 63 -7.27 -7.65 13.09
CA LEU A 63 -8.61 -7.52 12.51
C LEU A 63 -9.68 -7.40 13.61
N LEU A 64 -9.35 -6.78 14.75
CA LEU A 64 -10.35 -6.36 15.73
C LEU A 64 -11.15 -5.20 15.13
N ARG A 65 -12.11 -5.55 14.26
CA ARG A 65 -13.22 -4.67 13.91
C ARG A 65 -13.96 -4.35 15.20
N ASN A 66 -14.36 -3.09 15.37
CA ASN A 66 -15.28 -2.65 16.41
C ASN A 66 -16.50 -3.58 16.39
N THR A 67 -16.55 -4.54 17.30
CA THR A 67 -17.80 -5.21 17.65
C THR A 67 -18.43 -4.34 18.73
N ASP A 68 -19.74 -4.12 18.72
CA ASP A 68 -20.48 -3.19 19.60
C ASP A 68 -20.36 -3.46 21.11
N LYS A 69 -19.47 -4.39 21.50
CA LYS A 69 -19.05 -4.59 22.87
C LYS A 69 -18.02 -3.51 23.17
N GLY A 70 -18.40 -2.57 24.04
CA GLY A 70 -17.62 -1.39 24.42
C GLY A 70 -16.13 -1.66 24.68
N PRO A 71 -15.29 -0.61 24.72
CA PRO A 71 -13.84 -0.69 24.55
C PRO A 71 -13.22 -1.73 25.48
N MET A 72 -12.99 -2.94 24.95
CA MET A 72 -12.28 -3.99 25.65
C MET A 72 -10.83 -3.52 25.74
N LYS A 73 -10.47 -3.00 26.92
CA LYS A 73 -9.09 -2.63 27.24
C LYS A 73 -8.28 -3.91 27.39
N ILE A 74 -7.76 -4.43 26.28
CA ILE A 74 -6.70 -5.44 26.35
C ILE A 74 -5.53 -4.75 27.07
N PRO A 75 -5.04 -5.28 28.20
CA PRO A 75 -3.89 -4.71 28.87
C PRO A 75 -2.67 -4.86 27.97
N LEU A 76 -2.32 -3.77 27.28
CA LEU A 76 -1.14 -3.73 26.41
C LEU A 76 0.09 -3.83 27.31
N ARG A 77 0.92 -4.84 27.07
CA ARG A 77 2.23 -4.93 27.72
C ARG A 77 3.11 -3.81 27.16
N SER A 78 4.04 -3.32 27.99
CA SER A 78 4.92 -2.20 27.62
C SER A 78 5.75 -2.40 26.33
N ASN A 79 5.83 -3.63 25.81
CA ASN A 79 6.58 -3.97 24.60
C ASN A 79 5.70 -4.34 23.40
N ASP A 80 4.37 -4.26 23.54
CA ASP A 80 3.47 -4.65 22.45
C ASP A 80 3.54 -3.63 21.32
N ILE A 81 3.72 -4.14 20.10
CA ILE A 81 3.67 -3.35 18.87
C ILE A 81 2.21 -3.30 18.42
N PHE A 82 1.72 -2.10 18.14
CA PHE A 82 0.39 -1.89 17.56
C PHE A 82 0.50 -0.91 16.40
N TYR A 83 -0.62 -0.68 15.70
CA TYR A 83 -0.64 0.31 14.63
C TYR A 83 -1.85 1.24 14.71
N LYS A 84 -1.71 2.40 14.08
CA LYS A 84 -2.78 3.39 13.89
C LYS A 84 -2.78 3.84 12.44
N ASP A 85 -3.94 3.68 11.79
CA ASP A 85 -4.15 4.12 10.41
C ASP A 85 -4.79 5.51 10.37
N PHE A 86 -4.30 6.33 9.44
CA PHE A 86 -4.81 7.64 9.08
C PHE A 86 -5.20 7.60 7.60
N LEU A 87 -6.49 7.71 7.35
CA LEU A 87 -7.03 7.67 6.00
C LEU A 87 -7.46 9.07 5.58
N PRO A 88 -7.32 9.41 4.29
CA PRO A 88 -7.80 10.69 3.79
C PRO A 88 -9.30 10.87 4.05
N GLU A 89 -9.69 12.04 4.52
CA GLU A 89 -11.08 12.38 4.74
C GLU A 89 -11.82 12.53 3.39
N LYS A 90 -13.05 12.03 3.32
CA LYS A 90 -13.91 12.19 2.14
C LYS A 90 -14.37 13.64 2.05
N ILE A 91 -14.15 14.29 0.92
CA ILE A 91 -14.64 15.66 0.72
C ILE A 91 -16.15 15.57 0.44
N PRO A 92 -17.00 16.29 1.20
CA PRO A 92 -18.44 16.33 0.94
C PRO A 92 -18.65 16.85 -0.49
N LYS A 93 -19.56 16.21 -1.23
CA LYS A 93 -19.77 16.39 -2.69
C LYS A 93 -19.74 17.87 -3.08
N SER A 94 -18.60 18.37 -3.56
CA SER A 94 -18.53 19.59 -4.35
C SER A 94 -18.70 19.23 -5.82
N THR A 95 -19.21 20.17 -6.59
CA THR A 95 -19.85 19.99 -7.90
C THR A 95 -19.00 19.38 -9.01
N CYS A 96 -17.69 19.17 -8.80
CA CYS A 96 -16.77 18.81 -9.89
C CYS A 96 -15.84 17.63 -9.59
N PHE A 97 -15.57 17.31 -8.32
CA PHE A 97 -14.60 16.26 -7.97
C PHE A 97 -15.09 15.48 -6.75
N ARG A 98 -15.49 14.22 -6.96
CA ARG A 98 -15.63 13.23 -5.88
C ARG A 98 -14.22 12.91 -5.39
N GLY A 99 -13.72 13.72 -4.46
CA GLY A 99 -12.35 13.66 -3.99
C GLY A 99 -12.23 13.26 -2.53
N TYR A 100 -11.08 12.70 -2.20
CA TYR A 100 -10.59 12.64 -0.83
C TYR A 100 -9.60 13.79 -0.62
N LYS A 101 -9.41 14.21 0.63
CA LYS A 101 -8.33 15.14 0.99
C LYS A 101 -6.96 14.59 0.52
N PRO A 102 -5.98 15.45 0.23
CA PRO A 102 -4.67 15.00 -0.20
C PRO A 102 -3.96 14.19 0.90
N PHE A 103 -3.02 13.31 0.52
CA PHE A 103 -2.27 12.47 1.46
C PHE A 103 -1.54 13.27 2.56
N LYS A 104 -1.08 14.49 2.24
CA LYS A 104 -0.49 15.42 3.22
C LYS A 104 -1.35 15.61 4.47
N GLU A 105 -2.67 15.61 4.33
CA GLU A 105 -3.59 15.75 5.47
C GLU A 105 -3.53 14.55 6.42
N CYS A 106 -3.26 13.35 5.91
CA CYS A 106 -3.04 12.17 6.76
C CYS A 106 -1.83 12.35 7.67
N VAL A 107 -0.77 12.97 7.13
CA VAL A 107 0.47 13.27 7.88
C VAL A 107 0.20 14.35 8.93
N SER A 108 -0.53 15.40 8.59
CA SER A 108 -0.96 16.42 9.55
C SER A 108 -1.77 15.82 10.71
N CYS A 109 -2.79 15.01 10.40
CA CYS A 109 -3.60 14.32 11.41
C CYS A 109 -2.78 13.36 12.27
N ALA A 110 -1.81 12.67 11.67
CA ALA A 110 -0.89 11.79 12.40
C ALA A 110 -0.02 12.55 13.39
N ASN A 111 0.50 13.72 13.02
CA ASN A 111 1.31 14.56 13.91
C ASN A 111 0.50 15.10 15.09
N VAL A 112 -0.72 15.58 14.85
CA VAL A 112 -1.63 16.00 15.94
C VAL A 112 -1.89 14.85 16.90
N TRP A 113 -2.16 13.65 16.38
CA TRP A 113 -2.37 12.47 17.21
C TRP A 113 -1.12 12.07 18.01
N LEU A 114 0.07 12.13 17.41
CA LEU A 114 1.33 11.85 18.11
C LEU A 114 1.61 12.88 19.22
N GLU A 115 1.28 14.15 19.00
CA GLU A 115 1.43 15.22 20.01
C GLU A 115 0.51 14.99 21.21
N GLU A 116 -0.72 14.54 20.97
CA GLU A 116 -1.70 14.18 22.01
C GLU A 116 -1.37 12.87 22.74
N ASN A 117 -0.60 11.97 22.10
CA ASN A 117 -0.29 10.62 22.61
C ASN A 117 1.21 10.45 22.89
N ARG A 118 1.79 11.31 23.74
CA ARG A 118 3.24 11.28 24.08
C ARG A 118 3.69 10.02 24.83
N ASN A 119 2.78 9.12 25.19
CA ASN A 119 3.08 7.84 25.81
C ASN A 119 3.36 6.71 24.78
N VAL A 120 3.56 7.05 23.50
CA VAL A 120 3.93 6.10 22.45
C VAL A 120 5.21 6.50 21.74
N THR A 121 5.96 5.53 21.24
CA THR A 121 7.10 5.73 20.33
C THR A 121 6.73 5.24 18.94
N LEU A 122 7.00 6.07 17.93
CA LEU A 122 6.90 5.69 16.53
C LEU A 122 8.08 4.79 16.15
N ILE A 123 7.79 3.57 15.72
CA ILE A 123 8.80 2.62 15.23
C ILE A 123 9.02 2.83 13.73
N ARG A 124 7.91 2.93 12.98
CA ARG A 124 7.91 2.97 11.52
C ARG A 124 6.63 3.62 11.03
N CYS A 125 6.69 4.26 9.87
CA CYS A 125 5.51 4.65 9.10
C CYS A 125 5.55 3.97 7.73
N GLU A 126 4.38 3.68 7.17
CA GLU A 126 4.26 3.19 5.80
C GLU A 126 2.95 3.64 5.16
N SER A 127 2.90 3.63 3.83
CA SER A 127 1.67 3.87 3.10
C SER A 127 0.86 2.57 3.00
N VAL A 128 -0.45 2.67 3.24
CA VAL A 128 -1.39 1.55 3.12
C VAL A 128 -2.39 1.85 2.02
N ARG A 129 -2.74 0.81 1.25
CA ARG A 129 -3.71 0.91 0.16
C ARG A 129 -4.99 0.19 0.56
N HIS A 130 -6.09 0.93 0.60
CA HIS A 130 -7.42 0.40 0.86
C HIS A 130 -8.23 0.36 -0.44
N ARG A 131 -8.87 -0.78 -0.70
CA ARG A 131 -9.86 -0.90 -1.78
C ARG A 131 -11.16 -0.24 -1.34
N LEU A 132 -11.77 0.47 -2.29
CA LEU A 132 -13.09 1.05 -2.13
C LEU A 132 -14.10 0.23 -2.93
N ASP A 133 -15.26 0.01 -2.35
CA ASP A 133 -16.39 -0.58 -3.07
C ASP A 133 -17.10 0.47 -3.95
N HIS A 134 -18.19 0.06 -4.60
CA HIS A 134 -19.01 0.93 -5.46
C HIS A 134 -19.68 2.10 -4.70
N SER A 135 -19.84 1.97 -3.38
CA SER A 135 -20.38 3.00 -2.48
C SER A 135 -19.29 3.95 -1.96
N HIS A 136 -18.02 3.74 -2.35
CA HIS A 136 -16.84 4.40 -1.80
C HIS A 136 -16.68 4.16 -0.29
N GLU A 137 -17.02 2.97 0.16
CA GLU A 137 -16.77 2.47 1.50
C GLU A 137 -15.55 1.55 1.49
N ILE A 138 -14.81 1.52 2.60
CA ILE A 138 -13.62 0.68 2.71
C ILE A 138 -14.09 -0.74 2.94
N ASN A 139 -13.90 -1.59 1.93
CA ASN A 139 -14.20 -3.00 2.03
C ASN A 139 -12.89 -3.81 1.94
N PRO A 140 -12.31 -4.22 3.09
CA PRO A 140 -11.07 -5.00 3.08
C PRO A 140 -11.25 -6.39 2.49
N GLU A 141 -12.48 -6.90 2.42
CA GLU A 141 -12.83 -8.20 1.85
C GLU A 141 -13.24 -8.12 0.38
N SER A 142 -13.27 -6.92 -0.22
CA SER A 142 -13.63 -6.78 -1.63
C SER A 142 -12.58 -7.48 -2.52
N THR A 143 -12.99 -8.63 -3.03
CA THR A 143 -12.27 -9.43 -4.02
C THR A 143 -12.74 -9.12 -5.44
N THR A 144 -13.76 -8.28 -5.61
CA THR A 144 -14.33 -7.98 -6.92
C THR A 144 -13.33 -7.24 -7.80
N SER A 145 -12.95 -7.87 -8.91
CA SER A 145 -11.97 -7.39 -9.89
C SER A 145 -12.33 -6.05 -10.56
N ASN A 146 -13.56 -5.58 -10.37
CA ASN A 146 -14.09 -4.37 -11.00
C ASN A 146 -13.91 -3.11 -10.13
N ASP A 147 -13.50 -3.25 -8.87
CA ASP A 147 -13.19 -2.12 -8.00
C ASP A 147 -11.81 -1.56 -8.34
N ARG A 148 -11.79 -0.49 -9.15
CA ARG A 148 -10.56 0.19 -9.58
C ARG A 148 -10.18 1.37 -8.69
N SER A 149 -10.99 1.70 -7.69
CA SER A 149 -10.75 2.83 -6.81
C SER A 149 -10.01 2.39 -5.57
N TYR A 150 -8.86 3.02 -5.32
CA TYR A 150 -8.05 2.79 -4.15
C TYR A 150 -7.87 4.10 -3.39
N LEU A 151 -7.82 4.00 -2.07
CA LEU A 151 -7.42 5.07 -1.18
C LEU A 151 -6.04 4.74 -0.62
N ILE A 152 -5.14 5.73 -0.62
CA ILE A 152 -3.83 5.60 0.01
C ILE A 152 -3.88 6.36 1.32
N GLY A 153 -3.62 5.66 2.42
CA GLY A 153 -3.51 6.21 3.76
C GLY A 153 -2.14 5.97 4.37
N LEU A 154 -1.96 6.45 5.60
CA LEU A 154 -0.73 6.34 6.37
C LEU A 154 -0.94 5.39 7.56
N ARG A 155 -0.09 4.38 7.70
CA ARG A 155 -0.04 3.51 8.88
C ARG A 155 1.18 3.85 9.72
N LEU A 156 0.94 4.08 11.01
CA LEU A 156 1.99 4.21 12.02
C LEU A 156 2.11 2.91 12.78
N TRP A 157 3.32 2.37 12.86
CA TRP A 157 3.68 1.27 13.76
C TRP A 157 4.26 1.85 15.04
N LEU A 158 3.67 1.50 16.17
CA LEU A 158 3.83 2.17 17.45
C LEU A 158 4.15 1.16 18.56
N ARG A 159 4.80 1.63 19.62
CA ARG A 159 4.97 0.90 20.89
C ARG A 159 4.71 1.85 22.05
N HIS A 160 4.21 1.33 23.17
CA HIS A 160 4.13 2.13 24.39
C HIS A 160 5.51 2.47 24.96
N LEU A 161 5.67 3.71 25.42
CA LEU A 161 6.86 4.13 26.14
C LEU A 161 6.88 3.52 27.54
N VAL A 162 8.01 2.92 27.91
CA VAL A 162 8.34 2.69 29.32
C VAL A 162 8.52 4.08 29.94
N ALA A 163 7.83 4.36 31.05
CA ALA A 163 7.79 5.68 31.68
C ALA A 163 9.16 6.38 31.74
N GLY A 164 9.22 7.67 31.37
CA GLY A 164 10.41 8.52 31.59
C GLY A 164 11.09 9.11 30.36
N ARG A 165 10.54 8.98 29.14
CA ARG A 165 11.02 9.72 27.95
C ARG A 165 9.90 10.58 27.38
N ASP A 166 10.06 11.90 27.45
CA ASP A 166 9.21 12.87 26.74
C ASP A 166 9.95 13.26 25.46
N THR A 167 9.77 12.46 24.40
CA THR A 167 10.32 12.76 23.08
C THR A 167 9.18 13.10 22.14
N SER A 168 9.09 14.36 21.72
CA SER A 168 8.18 14.75 20.66
C SER A 168 8.63 14.10 19.35
N THR A 169 7.72 13.38 18.70
CA THR A 169 7.98 12.77 17.40
C THR A 169 7.09 13.45 16.36
N THR A 170 7.72 13.93 15.29
CA THR A 170 7.03 14.58 14.17
C THR A 170 7.39 13.87 12.87
N ILE A 171 6.39 13.67 12.02
CA ILE A 171 6.53 13.05 10.70
C ILE A 171 6.60 14.15 9.65
N GLY A 172 7.68 14.13 8.88
CA GLY A 172 7.85 14.96 7.69
C GLY A 172 7.21 14.34 6.44
N TYR A 173 6.81 15.18 5.49
CA TYR A 173 6.30 14.72 4.20
C TYR A 173 6.68 15.68 3.07
N LYS A 174 7.11 15.09 1.94
CA LYS A 174 7.41 15.80 0.71
C LYS A 174 6.97 14.97 -0.49
N ASN A 175 6.40 15.63 -1.49
CA ASN A 175 6.13 14.99 -2.77
C ASN A 175 7.40 15.01 -3.61
N LEU A 176 7.75 13.83 -4.12
CA LEU A 176 8.90 13.64 -5.00
C LEU A 176 8.36 13.26 -6.36
N ILE A 177 8.68 14.07 -7.36
CA ILE A 177 8.33 13.81 -8.75
C ILE A 177 9.66 13.73 -9.50
N PRO A 178 10.02 12.55 -10.05
CA PRO A 178 11.22 12.42 -10.87
C PRO A 178 11.22 13.46 -12.00
N ARG A 179 12.37 14.05 -12.29
CA ARG A 179 12.50 15.00 -13.40
C ARG A 179 12.41 14.26 -14.73
N TYR A 180 11.91 14.96 -15.75
CA TYR A 180 11.95 14.47 -17.12
C TYR A 180 13.40 14.51 -17.61
N ALA A 181 13.91 13.40 -18.11
CA ALA A 181 15.30 13.29 -18.57
C ALA A 181 15.61 14.27 -19.72
N ASN A 182 14.62 14.58 -20.56
CA ASN A 182 14.75 15.52 -21.68
C ASN A 182 14.22 16.92 -21.37
N HIS A 183 14.13 17.32 -20.09
CA HIS A 183 13.55 18.62 -19.72
C HIS A 183 14.24 19.81 -20.40
N GLU A 184 15.54 19.71 -20.68
CA GLU A 184 16.30 20.75 -21.38
C GLU A 184 15.94 20.86 -22.87
N GLU A 185 15.64 19.73 -23.54
CA GLU A 185 15.33 19.68 -24.96
C GLU A 185 13.84 19.89 -25.26
N ASN A 186 12.95 19.43 -24.37
CA ASN A 186 11.51 19.59 -24.48
C ASN A 186 10.88 19.82 -23.10
N PRO A 187 10.63 21.08 -22.70
CA PRO A 187 10.03 21.38 -21.39
C PRO A 187 8.55 20.99 -21.29
N LYS A 188 7.91 20.61 -22.40
CA LYS A 188 6.50 20.19 -22.44
C LYS A 188 6.40 18.70 -22.71
N TYR A 189 5.82 17.99 -21.76
CA TYR A 189 5.40 16.60 -21.94
C TYR A 189 4.45 16.49 -23.15
N LYS A 190 4.81 15.65 -24.12
CA LYS A 190 3.88 15.25 -25.18
C LYS A 190 3.26 13.89 -24.79
N PRO A 191 1.93 13.77 -24.76
CA PRO A 191 1.24 12.52 -24.37
C PRO A 191 1.63 11.28 -25.18
N HIS A 192 2.16 11.46 -26.39
CA HIS A 192 2.58 10.39 -27.29
C HIS A 192 4.07 10.03 -27.15
N GLU A 193 4.85 10.82 -26.41
CA GLU A 193 6.23 10.48 -26.07
C GLU A 193 6.21 9.61 -24.82
N CYS A 194 6.89 8.46 -24.85
CA CYS A 194 7.12 7.67 -23.66
C CYS A 194 8.00 8.53 -22.73
N PRO A 195 7.49 9.03 -21.59
CA PRO A 195 8.26 9.91 -20.76
C PRO A 195 9.46 9.14 -20.22
N PHE A 196 10.66 9.59 -20.56
CA PHE A 196 11.87 9.16 -19.90
C PHE A 196 12.03 10.04 -18.67
N PHE A 197 11.94 9.42 -17.50
CA PHE A 197 12.28 10.06 -16.24
C PHE A 197 13.75 9.79 -15.92
N GLU A 198 14.36 10.66 -15.12
CA GLU A 198 15.66 10.37 -14.52
C GLU A 198 15.62 9.05 -13.74
N ASP A 199 16.78 8.42 -13.57
CA ASP A 199 16.86 7.18 -12.79
C ASP A 199 16.69 7.45 -11.28
N LEU A 200 16.35 6.37 -10.55
CA LEU A 200 16.12 6.45 -9.11
C LEU A 200 17.34 7.01 -8.34
N PRO A 201 18.59 6.58 -8.59
CA PRO A 201 19.77 7.18 -7.95
C PRO A 201 19.84 8.70 -8.10
N THR A 202 19.66 9.21 -9.32
CA THR A 202 19.69 10.65 -9.62
C THR A 202 18.58 11.40 -8.89
N THR A 203 17.34 10.87 -8.91
CA THR A 203 16.24 11.44 -8.13
C THR A 203 16.60 11.49 -6.64
N LEU A 204 17.19 10.43 -6.08
CA LEU A 204 17.55 10.36 -4.66
C LEU A 204 18.64 11.37 -4.29
N GLU A 205 19.64 11.59 -5.15
CA GLU A 205 20.69 12.60 -4.91
C GLU A 205 20.10 14.00 -4.81
N TYR A 206 19.25 14.39 -5.77
CA TYR A 206 18.56 15.68 -5.73
C TYR A 206 17.67 15.81 -4.50
N VAL A 207 16.93 14.75 -4.15
CA VAL A 207 16.05 14.75 -2.98
C VAL A 207 16.83 14.90 -1.68
N ASN A 208 17.97 14.21 -1.56
CA ASN A 208 18.83 14.36 -0.39
C ASN A 208 19.36 15.78 -0.28
N ALA A 209 19.83 16.39 -1.37
CA ALA A 209 20.26 17.79 -1.38
C ALA A 209 19.12 18.74 -0.97
N ASP A 210 17.94 18.55 -1.53
CA ASP A 210 16.74 19.34 -1.25
C ASP A 210 16.23 19.16 0.21
N ILE A 211 16.39 17.98 0.82
CA ILE A 211 16.14 17.74 2.25
C ILE A 211 17.19 18.44 3.13
N GLN A 212 18.45 18.52 2.71
CA GLN A 212 19.47 19.28 3.44
C GLN A 212 19.20 20.79 3.40
N GLU A 213 18.76 21.31 2.25
CA GLU A 213 18.40 22.73 2.07
C GLU A 213 17.10 23.10 2.78
N THR A 214 16.09 22.23 2.68
CA THR A 214 14.78 22.41 3.30
C THR A 214 14.42 21.21 4.17
N PRO A 215 14.95 21.15 5.41
CA PRO A 215 14.70 20.06 6.34
C PRO A 215 13.21 19.85 6.56
N LEU A 216 12.79 18.59 6.59
CA LEU A 216 11.43 18.24 6.93
C LEU A 216 11.14 18.55 8.40
N PRO A 217 9.89 18.86 8.77
CA PRO A 217 9.51 19.02 10.17
C PRO A 217 9.96 17.82 11.01
N GLY A 218 10.60 18.08 12.15
CA GLY A 218 11.16 17.05 13.04
C GLY A 218 12.57 16.58 12.68
N PHE A 219 13.14 17.02 11.56
CA PHE A 219 14.54 16.74 11.23
C PHE A 219 15.45 17.73 11.97
N HIS A 220 15.85 17.37 13.18
CA HIS A 220 16.94 18.04 13.89
C HIS A 220 18.22 17.29 13.56
N SER A 221 19.09 17.89 12.73
CA SER A 221 20.47 17.42 12.64
C SER A 221 21.11 17.70 13.98
N GLU A 222 21.18 16.70 14.86
CA GLU A 222 22.11 16.73 15.99
C GLU A 222 23.51 16.87 15.38
N ARG A 223 24.06 18.08 15.44
CA ARG A 223 25.45 18.39 15.08
C ARG A 223 26.30 18.35 16.34
#